data_AF-A0A015IHL6-F1
#
_entry.id   AF-A0A015IHL6-F1
#
_cell.length_a   1.000
_cell.length_b   1.000
_cell.length_c   1.000
_cell.angle_alpha   90.00
_cell.angle_beta   90.00
_cell.angle_gamma   90.00
#
_symmetry.space_group_name_H-M   'P 1'
#
loop_
_entity.id
_entity.type
_entity.pdbx_description
1 polymer ?
#
loop_
_entity_poly.entity_id
_entity_poly.type
_entity_poly.pdbx_seq_one_letter_code
_entity_poly.pdbx_strand_id
1 'polypeptide(L)'
;MLYRIISGLNEIHKQKLIHRDFHDGNILYHKNKKEDENDEENEENKVDKVYVSDLGLCQSIKSILKKNEIYGILPFIAPENIRSYPYTPASDIYSFSMIMWEFTSGVPPFNNRAHDLELSLSICKEEERPKIIENTPQCYIDLMRKCWDKDPLKRPSSKEVLNIIGKWIILPYGKKINDIDEELKSNIMEFMNAPIGHNNLNTESHPQANHASCIHNFTSENSDVIVDVTEAVRSEDLSIFRI
;
A
#
# COMPACT_ATOMS: atom_id res chain seq x y z
N MET A 1 -10.68 1.38 9.20
CA MET A 1 -9.65 2.33 8.75
C MET A 1 -9.16 2.02 7.33
N LEU A 2 -8.66 0.82 7.05
CA LEU A 2 -8.11 0.42 5.74
C LEU A 2 -9.02 0.72 4.52
N TYR A 3 -10.32 0.43 4.61
CA TYR A 3 -11.30 0.77 3.56
C TYR A 3 -11.27 2.26 3.15
N ARG A 4 -11.05 3.16 4.11
CA ARG A 4 -11.07 4.60 3.86
C ARG A 4 -9.75 5.10 3.27
N ILE A 5 -8.65 4.48 3.67
CA ILE A 5 -7.32 4.71 3.08
C ILE A 5 -7.37 4.36 1.58
N ILE A 6 -7.81 3.16 1.22
CA ILE A 6 -7.89 2.75 -0.19
C ILE A 6 -8.95 3.55 -0.96
N SER A 7 -10.04 3.96 -0.30
CA SER A 7 -11.03 4.86 -0.91
C SER A 7 -10.41 6.20 -1.30
N GLY A 8 -9.64 6.81 -0.39
CA GLY A 8 -8.91 8.05 -0.68
C GLY A 8 -7.91 7.90 -1.83
N LEU A 9 -7.10 6.85 -1.81
CA LEU A 9 -6.17 6.56 -2.90
C LEU A 9 -6.89 6.32 -4.24
N ASN A 10 -8.02 5.61 -4.20
CA ASN A 10 -8.83 5.38 -5.38
C ASN A 10 -9.41 6.67 -5.99
N GLU A 11 -9.78 7.66 -5.17
CA GLU A 11 -10.20 8.97 -5.67
C GLU A 11 -9.04 9.71 -6.36
N ILE A 12 -7.81 9.63 -5.85
CA ILE A 12 -6.61 10.18 -6.51
C ILE A 12 -6.42 9.53 -7.89
N HIS A 13 -6.45 8.20 -7.95
CA HIS A 13 -6.29 7.45 -9.20
C HIS A 13 -7.38 7.76 -10.24
N LYS A 14 -8.63 7.94 -9.82
CA LYS A 14 -9.73 8.36 -10.71
C LYS A 14 -9.48 9.71 -11.37
N GLN A 15 -8.78 10.62 -10.69
CA GLN A 15 -8.34 11.90 -11.26
C GLN A 15 -7.12 11.76 -12.18
N LYS A 16 -6.68 10.53 -12.49
CA LYS A 16 -5.50 10.21 -13.31
C LYS A 16 -4.21 10.77 -12.71
N LEU A 17 -4.14 10.76 -11.39
CA LEU A 17 -2.98 11.13 -10.58
C LEU A 17 -2.40 9.89 -9.91
N ILE A 18 -1.09 9.93 -9.66
CA ILE A 18 -0.32 8.95 -8.90
C ILE A 18 0.23 9.69 -7.68
N HIS A 19 0.12 9.13 -6.49
CA HIS A 19 0.55 9.73 -5.23
C HIS A 19 2.07 9.78 -5.09
N ARG A 20 2.78 8.69 -5.45
CA ARG A 20 4.25 8.54 -5.48
C ARG A 20 4.98 8.49 -4.13
N ASP A 21 4.31 8.90 -3.06
CA ASP A 21 4.85 8.86 -1.69
C ASP A 21 3.78 8.36 -0.71
N PHE A 22 3.13 7.25 -1.07
CA PHE A 22 1.98 6.77 -0.32
C PHE A 22 2.42 5.89 0.85
N HIS A 23 2.37 6.41 2.07
CA HIS A 23 2.75 5.67 3.28
C HIS A 23 1.87 6.11 4.46
N ASP A 24 2.05 5.45 5.61
CA ASP A 24 1.31 5.67 6.86
C ASP A 24 1.36 7.13 7.34
N GLY A 25 2.55 7.77 7.30
CA GLY A 25 2.74 9.18 7.66
C GLY A 25 1.96 10.19 6.80
N ASN A 26 1.48 9.79 5.63
CA ASN A 26 0.63 10.61 4.77
C ASN A 26 -0.88 10.33 4.94
N ILE A 27 -1.25 9.58 5.99
CA ILE A 27 -2.63 9.27 6.37
C ILE A 27 -3.02 10.07 7.61
N LEU A 28 -3.97 10.99 7.45
CA LEU A 28 -4.47 11.81 8.55
C LEU A 28 -5.70 11.16 9.18
N TYR A 29 -5.68 11.02 10.51
CA TYR A 29 -6.82 10.55 11.29
C TYR A 29 -7.38 11.70 12.14
N HIS A 30 -8.65 12.02 11.93
CA HIS A 30 -9.38 13.03 12.67
C HIS A 30 -10.46 12.37 13.52
N LYS A 31 -10.25 12.34 14.83
CA LYS A 31 -11.22 11.82 15.78
C LYS A 31 -12.35 12.82 15.96
N ASN A 32 -13.58 12.44 15.60
CA ASN A 32 -14.74 13.28 15.90
C ASN A 32 -15.00 13.16 17.41
N LYS A 33 -14.66 14.21 18.18
CA LYS A 33 -14.97 14.24 19.61
C LYS A 33 -16.48 14.42 19.80
N LYS A 34 -17.02 13.72 20.80
CA LYS A 34 -18.35 14.02 21.37
C LYS A 34 -18.24 15.36 22.08
N GLU A 35 -18.44 16.45 21.36
CA GLU A 35 -18.68 17.74 21.99
C GLU A 35 -20.21 17.87 21.99
N ASP A 36 -20.76 17.87 23.21
CA ASP A 36 -22.16 18.03 23.60
C ASP A 36 -23.06 16.76 23.64
N GLU A 37 -23.40 16.37 24.88
CA GLU A 37 -24.39 15.34 25.22
C GLU A 37 -25.84 15.74 24.81
N ASN A 38 -26.02 16.94 24.24
CA ASN A 38 -27.32 17.50 23.88
C ASN A 38 -27.60 17.51 22.36
N ASP A 39 -26.64 17.11 21.52
CA ASP A 39 -26.83 16.99 20.07
C ASP A 39 -27.30 15.57 19.72
N GLU A 40 -28.60 15.33 19.95
CA GLU A 40 -29.34 14.12 19.54
C GLU A 40 -29.56 14.06 18.02
N GLU A 41 -29.28 15.14 17.28
CA GLU A 41 -29.51 15.18 15.83
C GLU A 41 -28.22 14.87 15.05
N ASN A 42 -28.16 13.64 14.53
CA ASN A 42 -27.21 13.07 13.55
C ASN A 42 -26.09 12.17 14.12
N GLU A 43 -26.47 10.99 14.61
CA GLU A 43 -25.52 9.89 14.87
C GLU A 43 -24.72 9.48 13.61
N GLU A 44 -25.25 9.68 12.40
CA GLU A 44 -24.57 9.35 11.14
C GLU A 44 -23.30 10.18 10.86
N ASN A 45 -23.15 11.35 11.48
CA ASN A 45 -21.96 12.21 11.34
C ASN A 45 -20.86 11.91 12.39
N LYS A 46 -21.05 10.92 13.28
CA LYS A 46 -20.14 10.59 14.38
C LYS A 46 -19.05 9.56 14.02
N VAL A 47 -18.71 9.41 12.74
CA VAL A 47 -17.63 8.51 12.30
C VAL A 47 -16.31 9.27 12.22
N ASP A 48 -15.27 8.78 12.91
CA ASP A 48 -13.89 9.29 12.76
C ASP A 48 -13.54 9.47 11.30
N LYS A 49 -12.72 10.47 10.96
CA LYS A 49 -12.33 10.77 9.58
C LYS A 49 -10.89 10.34 9.26
N VAL A 50 -10.66 9.87 8.04
CA VAL A 50 -9.39 9.33 7.54
C VAL A 50 -9.19 9.94 6.17
N TYR A 51 -8.07 10.61 5.97
CA TYR A 51 -7.74 11.32 4.74
C TYR A 51 -6.37 10.91 4.24
N VAL A 52 -6.24 10.78 2.92
CA VAL A 52 -4.95 10.73 2.25
C VAL A 52 -4.50 12.16 2.02
N SER A 53 -3.26 12.47 2.39
CA SER A 53 -2.69 13.82 2.37
C SER A 53 -1.39 13.88 1.56
N ASP A 54 -0.66 14.98 1.65
CA ASP A 54 0.60 15.24 0.93
C ASP A 54 0.59 14.88 -0.57
N LEU A 55 -0.18 15.65 -1.34
CA LEU A 55 -0.25 15.54 -2.80
C LEU A 55 0.86 16.37 -3.49
N GLY A 56 1.87 16.85 -2.75
CA GLY A 56 2.92 17.72 -3.30
C GLY A 56 3.76 17.07 -4.39
N LEU A 57 3.84 15.74 -4.36
CA LEU A 57 4.56 14.92 -5.34
C LEU A 57 3.65 14.24 -6.35
N CYS A 58 2.34 14.47 -6.27
CA CYS A 58 1.39 13.85 -7.16
C CYS A 58 1.72 14.16 -8.62
N GLN A 59 1.69 13.11 -9.44
CA GLN A 59 2.06 13.21 -10.83
C GLN A 59 0.91 12.72 -11.72
N SER A 60 0.64 13.43 -12.81
CA SER A 60 -0.29 12.93 -13.82
C SER A 60 0.28 11.70 -14.50
N ILE A 61 -0.55 10.68 -14.69
CA ILE A 61 -0.22 9.46 -15.47
C ILE A 61 0.29 9.82 -16.89
N LYS A 62 -0.10 10.97 -17.44
CA LYS A 62 0.39 11.43 -18.76
C LYS A 62 1.86 11.86 -18.78
N SER A 63 2.48 12.07 -17.62
CA SER A 63 3.83 12.60 -17.49
C SER A 63 4.90 11.57 -17.10
N ILE A 64 4.54 10.28 -17.18
CA ILE A 64 5.36 9.11 -16.86
C ILE A 64 6.70 9.06 -17.60
N LEU A 65 6.84 9.77 -18.73
CA LEU A 65 8.03 9.74 -19.59
C LEU A 65 9.26 10.50 -19.05
N LYS A 66 9.20 11.09 -17.85
CA LYS A 66 10.35 11.79 -17.24
C LYS A 66 11.16 10.82 -16.38
N LYS A 67 12.50 10.93 -16.48
CA LYS A 67 13.41 10.28 -15.53
C LYS A 67 13.06 10.78 -14.12
N ASN A 68 12.62 9.88 -13.26
CA ASN A 68 12.17 10.22 -11.92
C ASN A 68 13.31 10.01 -10.93
N GLU A 69 13.47 10.96 -10.02
CA GLU A 69 14.21 10.74 -8.79
C GLU A 69 13.48 9.70 -7.95
N ILE A 70 14.25 8.83 -7.29
CA ILE A 70 13.70 7.85 -6.36
C ILE A 70 13.40 8.60 -5.07
N TYR A 71 12.13 8.77 -4.76
CA TYR A 71 11.67 9.50 -3.59
C TYR A 71 10.74 8.64 -2.76
N GLY A 72 10.87 8.72 -1.44
CA GLY A 72 9.93 8.19 -0.47
C GLY A 72 10.61 7.47 0.69
N ILE A 73 9.85 6.65 1.41
CA ILE A 73 10.35 5.79 2.50
C ILE A 73 10.67 4.41 1.92
N LEU A 74 11.93 3.97 1.97
CA LEU A 74 12.44 2.82 1.18
C LEU A 74 11.53 1.56 1.21
N PRO A 75 11.07 1.05 2.38
CA PRO A 75 10.10 -0.04 2.45
C PRO A 75 8.80 0.14 1.64
N PHE A 76 8.32 1.37 1.47
CA PHE A 76 7.08 1.69 0.77
C PHE A 76 7.30 1.93 -0.74
N ILE A 77 8.53 2.08 -1.20
CA ILE A 77 8.85 2.32 -2.61
C ILE A 77 8.77 0.98 -3.38
N ALA A 78 8.00 0.96 -4.47
CA ALA A 78 7.84 -0.26 -5.26
C ALA A 78 9.16 -0.71 -5.92
N PRO A 79 9.40 -2.02 -6.10
CA PRO A 79 10.67 -2.55 -6.61
C PRO A 79 11.05 -2.02 -8.00
N GLU A 80 10.07 -1.69 -8.83
CA GLU A 80 10.30 -1.06 -10.13
C GLU A 80 10.79 0.38 -9.99
N ASN A 81 10.29 1.14 -9.00
CA ASN A 81 10.71 2.53 -8.78
C ASN A 81 12.09 2.62 -8.14
N ILE A 82 12.46 1.67 -7.27
CA ILE A 82 13.84 1.54 -6.77
C ILE A 82 14.83 1.33 -7.94
N ARG A 83 14.40 0.63 -8.99
CA ARG A 83 15.16 0.46 -10.24
C ARG A 83 15.05 1.65 -11.21
N SER A 84 14.54 2.79 -10.75
CA SER A 84 14.33 4.00 -11.55
C SER A 84 13.32 3.85 -12.70
N TYR A 85 12.47 2.82 -12.70
CA TYR A 85 11.33 2.78 -13.62
C TYR A 85 10.25 3.79 -13.19
N PRO A 86 9.43 4.30 -14.14
CA PRO A 86 8.41 5.28 -13.83
C PRO A 86 7.41 4.83 -12.77
N TYR A 87 6.93 5.79 -11.98
CA TYR A 87 5.82 5.56 -11.05
C TYR A 87 4.53 5.32 -11.83
N THR A 88 3.72 4.40 -11.32
CA THR A 88 2.41 4.06 -11.88
C THR A 88 1.39 3.97 -10.75
N PRO A 89 0.07 3.95 -11.03
CA PRO A 89 -0.92 3.65 -10.01
C PRO A 89 -0.66 2.31 -9.29
N ALA A 90 -0.07 1.32 -9.98
CA ALA A 90 0.30 0.03 -9.39
C ALA A 90 1.45 0.15 -8.36
N SER A 91 2.27 1.21 -8.47
CA SER A 91 3.30 1.52 -7.49
C SER A 91 2.69 2.01 -6.17
N ASP A 92 1.65 2.85 -6.21
CA ASP A 92 0.91 3.25 -4.99
C ASP A 92 0.19 2.05 -4.34
N ILE A 93 -0.24 1.06 -5.13
CA ILE A 93 -0.83 -0.19 -4.62
C ILE A 93 0.20 -1.05 -3.89
N TYR A 94 1.45 -1.07 -4.36
CA TYR A 94 2.54 -1.67 -3.61
C TYR A 94 2.70 -0.98 -2.26
N SER A 95 2.73 0.35 -2.22
CA SER A 95 2.88 1.08 -0.96
C SER A 95 1.68 0.86 -0.02
N PHE A 96 0.46 0.74 -0.57
CA PHE A 96 -0.72 0.34 0.20
C PHE A 96 -0.58 -1.04 0.86
N SER A 97 0.10 -2.00 0.22
CA SER A 97 0.37 -3.30 0.83
C SER A 97 1.27 -3.22 2.07
N MET A 98 2.18 -2.24 2.12
CA MET A 98 3.07 -2.01 3.25
C MET A 98 2.30 -1.43 4.43
N ILE A 99 1.34 -0.55 4.16
CA ILE A 99 0.34 -0.11 5.15
C ILE A 99 -0.50 -1.32 5.61
N MET A 100 -0.95 -2.19 4.70
CA MET A 100 -1.68 -3.40 5.08
C MET A 100 -0.86 -4.30 6.02
N TRP A 101 0.44 -4.44 5.76
CA TRP A 101 1.34 -5.22 6.61
C TRP A 101 1.56 -4.57 7.97
N GLU A 102 1.75 -3.25 8.01
CA GLU A 102 1.91 -2.49 9.25
C GLU A 102 0.68 -2.63 10.18
N PHE A 103 -0.53 -2.73 9.61
CA PHE A 103 -1.75 -2.98 10.38
C PHE A 103 -1.75 -4.33 11.10
N THR A 104 -1.07 -5.35 10.56
CA THR A 104 -1.02 -6.69 11.17
C THR A 104 0.17 -6.85 12.10
N SER A 105 1.28 -6.17 11.81
CA SER A 105 2.50 -6.22 12.62
C SER A 105 2.48 -5.23 13.80
N GLY A 106 1.86 -4.06 13.62
CA GLY A 106 1.92 -2.93 14.56
C GLY A 106 3.25 -2.18 14.55
N VAL A 107 4.13 -2.44 13.58
CA VAL A 107 5.45 -1.79 13.43
C VAL A 107 5.74 -1.47 11.96
N PRO A 108 6.60 -0.49 11.64
CA PRO A 108 6.97 -0.19 10.27
C PRO A 108 7.58 -1.39 9.52
N PRO A 109 7.39 -1.50 8.20
CA PRO A 109 7.98 -2.58 7.42
C PRO A 109 9.51 -2.47 7.42
N PHE A 110 10.19 -3.60 7.60
CA PHE A 110 11.65 -3.69 7.73
C PHE A 110 12.27 -2.88 8.89
N ASN A 111 11.49 -2.57 9.93
CA ASN A 111 11.92 -1.79 11.10
C ASN A 111 13.18 -2.32 11.82
N ASN A 112 13.53 -3.60 11.64
CA ASN A 112 14.62 -4.28 12.33
C ASN A 112 15.98 -4.20 11.61
N ARG A 113 16.11 -3.47 10.50
CA ARG A 113 17.36 -3.34 9.75
C ARG A 113 17.54 -1.94 9.15
N ALA A 114 18.73 -1.65 8.65
CA ALA A 114 19.02 -0.39 7.98
C ALA A 114 18.19 -0.21 6.69
N HIS A 115 17.77 1.02 6.41
CA HIS A 115 17.10 1.39 5.16
C HIS A 115 18.14 1.90 4.16
N ASP A 116 18.95 0.98 3.64
CA ASP A 116 20.12 1.27 2.81
C ASP A 116 20.09 0.52 1.46
N LEU A 117 21.23 0.54 0.76
CA LEU A 117 21.40 -0.15 -0.51
C LEU A 117 21.15 -1.66 -0.39
N GLU A 118 21.52 -2.29 0.74
CA GLU A 118 21.35 -3.72 0.94
C GLU A 118 19.85 -4.08 0.99
N LEU A 119 19.06 -3.33 1.76
CA LEU A 119 17.60 -3.52 1.78
C LEU A 119 16.99 -3.30 0.38
N SER A 120 17.44 -2.27 -0.35
CA SER A 120 16.96 -2.01 -1.70
C SER A 120 17.25 -3.18 -2.66
N LEU A 121 18.41 -3.82 -2.52
CA LEU A 121 18.82 -4.99 -3.30
C LEU A 121 17.98 -6.21 -2.94
N SER A 122 17.74 -6.47 -1.65
CA SER A 122 16.90 -7.60 -1.24
C SER A 122 15.44 -7.44 -1.71
N ILE A 123 14.86 -6.24 -1.61
CA ILE A 123 13.50 -5.98 -2.12
C ILE A 123 13.42 -6.20 -3.64
N CYS A 124 14.44 -5.74 -4.38
CA CYS A 124 14.47 -5.81 -5.82
C CYS A 124 14.80 -7.21 -6.34
N LYS A 125 15.96 -7.75 -5.98
CA LYS A 125 16.53 -8.98 -6.56
C LYS A 125 16.05 -10.25 -5.88
N GLU A 126 16.01 -10.24 -4.55
CA GLU A 126 15.63 -11.42 -3.74
C GLU A 126 14.12 -11.49 -3.54
N GLU A 127 13.40 -10.47 -4.01
CA GLU A 127 11.95 -10.32 -3.85
C GLU A 127 11.54 -10.32 -2.38
N GLU A 128 12.42 -9.85 -1.49
CA GLU A 128 12.19 -9.84 -0.06
C GLU A 128 10.93 -9.00 0.25
N ARG A 129 10.10 -9.55 1.14
CA ARG A 129 8.92 -8.88 1.70
C ARG A 129 8.93 -9.07 3.21
N PRO A 130 8.29 -8.17 3.98
CA PRO A 130 8.13 -8.36 5.40
C PRO A 130 7.48 -9.71 5.72
N LYS A 131 7.95 -10.36 6.79
CA LYS A 131 7.45 -11.67 7.21
C LYS A 131 5.94 -11.61 7.49
N ILE A 132 5.19 -12.59 6.98
CA ILE A 132 3.76 -12.69 7.30
C ILE A 132 3.58 -12.93 8.80
N ILE A 133 2.71 -12.12 9.39
CA ILE A 133 2.44 -12.16 10.81
C ILE A 133 1.47 -13.31 11.12
N GLU A 134 1.82 -14.10 12.13
CA GLU A 134 1.00 -15.22 12.59
C GLU A 134 -0.42 -14.73 12.91
N ASN A 135 -1.41 -15.59 12.68
CA ASN A 135 -2.83 -15.29 12.90
C ASN A 135 -3.44 -14.19 12.01
N THR A 136 -2.70 -13.65 11.03
CA THR A 136 -3.31 -12.80 10.00
C THR A 136 -4.29 -13.63 9.16
N PRO A 137 -5.56 -13.20 8.97
CA PRO A 137 -6.52 -13.87 8.10
C PRO A 137 -5.96 -14.15 6.70
N GLN A 138 -6.25 -15.33 6.15
CA GLN A 138 -5.68 -15.78 4.87
C GLN A 138 -6.14 -14.89 3.71
N CYS A 139 -7.41 -14.51 3.67
CA CYS A 139 -7.94 -13.59 2.67
C CYS A 139 -7.28 -12.21 2.69
N TYR A 140 -6.82 -11.75 3.87
CA TYR A 140 -6.05 -10.53 4.02
C TYR A 140 -4.62 -10.70 3.49
N ILE A 141 -3.97 -11.82 3.85
CA ILE A 141 -2.64 -12.20 3.32
C ILE A 141 -2.68 -12.27 1.79
N ASP A 142 -3.71 -12.89 1.22
CA ASP A 142 -3.84 -13.08 -0.22
C ASP A 142 -4.01 -11.75 -0.96
N LEU A 143 -4.84 -10.84 -0.43
CA LEU A 143 -4.98 -9.51 -0.99
C LEU A 143 -3.67 -8.70 -0.86
N MET A 144 -3.07 -8.70 0.33
CA MET A 144 -1.79 -8.02 0.58
C MET A 144 -0.69 -8.52 -0.37
N ARG A 145 -0.64 -9.84 -0.60
CA ARG A 145 0.31 -10.46 -1.52
C ARG A 145 0.09 -10.07 -2.97
N LYS A 146 -1.17 -9.99 -3.41
CA LYS A 146 -1.51 -9.48 -4.74
C LYS A 146 -1.10 -8.00 -4.89
N CYS A 147 -1.28 -7.19 -3.86
CA CYS A 147 -0.91 -5.77 -3.89
C CYS A 147 0.61 -5.54 -3.97
N TRP A 148 1.45 -6.45 -3.43
CA TRP A 148 2.91 -6.32 -3.46
C TRP A 148 3.64 -7.22 -4.46
N ASP A 149 2.90 -7.77 -5.42
CA ASP A 149 3.45 -8.63 -6.47
C ASP A 149 4.63 -7.93 -7.16
N LYS A 150 5.67 -8.70 -7.49
CA LYS A 150 6.83 -8.16 -8.20
C LYS A 150 6.43 -7.55 -9.53
N ASP A 151 5.51 -8.19 -10.24
CA ASP A 151 4.99 -7.72 -11.51
C ASP A 151 3.89 -6.67 -11.25
N PRO A 152 4.11 -5.38 -11.56
CA PRO A 152 3.12 -4.33 -11.34
C PRO A 152 1.81 -4.59 -12.11
N LEU A 153 1.83 -5.36 -13.21
CA LEU A 153 0.63 -5.69 -13.99
C LEU A 153 -0.28 -6.71 -13.29
N LYS A 154 0.25 -7.48 -12.34
CA LYS A 154 -0.53 -8.44 -11.55
C LYS A 154 -1.18 -7.79 -10.33
N ARG A 155 -0.77 -6.56 -10.00
CA ARG A 155 -1.33 -5.83 -8.86
C ARG A 155 -2.75 -5.36 -9.21
N PRO A 156 -3.74 -5.56 -8.33
CA PRO A 156 -5.09 -5.07 -8.55
C PRO A 156 -5.11 -3.53 -8.57
N SER A 157 -6.03 -2.95 -9.32
CA SER A 157 -6.30 -1.52 -9.25
C SER A 157 -6.85 -1.12 -7.87
N SER A 158 -6.69 0.16 -7.50
CA SER A 158 -7.27 0.71 -6.26
C SER A 158 -8.78 0.47 -6.16
N LYS A 159 -9.47 0.43 -7.30
CA LYS A 159 -10.91 0.17 -7.36
C LYS A 159 -11.24 -1.28 -7.03
N GLU A 160 -10.46 -2.22 -7.53
CA GLU A 160 -10.61 -3.63 -7.21
C GLU A 160 -10.33 -3.90 -5.73
N VAL A 161 -9.22 -3.37 -5.20
CA VAL A 161 -8.87 -3.48 -3.78
C VAL A 161 -9.98 -2.88 -2.90
N LEU A 162 -10.47 -1.68 -3.24
CA LEU A 162 -11.60 -1.04 -2.54
C LEU A 162 -12.86 -1.92 -2.54
N ASN A 163 -13.18 -2.55 -3.67
CA ASN A 163 -14.34 -3.43 -3.78
C ASN A 163 -14.16 -4.71 -2.94
N ILE A 164 -12.97 -5.31 -2.94
CA ILE A 164 -12.66 -6.51 -2.14
C ILE A 164 -12.79 -6.19 -0.64
N ILE A 165 -12.11 -5.14 -0.16
CA ILE A 165 -12.19 -4.74 1.25
C ILE A 165 -13.62 -4.33 1.61
N GLY A 166 -14.32 -3.63 0.72
CA GLY A 166 -15.71 -3.24 0.91
C GLY A 166 -16.64 -4.42 1.15
N LYS A 167 -16.46 -5.55 0.44
CA LYS A 167 -17.26 -6.77 0.65
C LYS A 167 -17.08 -7.37 2.05
N TRP A 168 -15.90 -7.21 2.66
CA TRP A 168 -15.64 -7.72 4.02
C TRP A 168 -16.39 -6.93 5.10
N ILE A 169 -16.71 -5.65 4.85
CA ILE A 169 -17.28 -4.74 5.85
C ILE A 169 -18.74 -4.33 5.58
N ILE A 170 -19.17 -4.33 4.32
CA ILE A 170 -20.49 -3.83 3.91
C ILE A 170 -21.23 -4.96 3.20
N LEU A 171 -22.40 -5.32 3.73
CA LEU A 171 -23.33 -6.19 3.02
C LEU A 171 -23.88 -5.46 1.78
N PRO A 172 -23.82 -6.07 0.58
CA PRO A 172 -24.39 -5.46 -0.61
C PRO A 172 -25.87 -5.15 -0.42
N TYR A 173 -26.29 -3.94 -0.81
CA TYR A 173 -27.67 -3.50 -0.67
C TYR A 173 -28.64 -4.49 -1.35
N GLY A 174 -29.66 -4.93 -0.60
CA GLY A 174 -30.68 -5.85 -1.08
C GLY A 174 -30.29 -7.34 -1.11
N LYS A 175 -29.07 -7.71 -0.70
CA LYS A 175 -28.71 -9.12 -0.50
C LYS A 175 -29.01 -9.56 0.94
N LYS A 176 -29.58 -10.76 1.09
CA LYS A 176 -29.66 -11.43 2.40
C LYS A 176 -28.33 -12.13 2.68
N ILE A 177 -28.05 -12.43 3.94
CA ILE A 177 -26.87 -13.22 4.36
C ILE A 177 -26.79 -14.56 3.60
N ASN A 178 -27.95 -15.14 3.29
CA ASN A 178 -28.05 -16.40 2.55
C ASN A 178 -27.60 -16.28 1.07
N ASP A 179 -27.56 -15.07 0.51
CA ASP A 179 -27.20 -14.78 -0.88
C ASP A 179 -25.72 -14.40 -1.06
N ILE A 180 -24.96 -14.51 0.03
CA ILE A 180 -23.50 -14.33 0.05
C ILE A 180 -22.84 -15.62 -0.45
N ASP A 181 -21.85 -15.50 -1.34
CA ASP A 181 -21.08 -16.64 -1.81
C ASP A 181 -20.24 -17.26 -0.67
N GLU A 182 -19.94 -18.56 -0.80
CA GLU A 182 -19.22 -19.30 0.25
C GLU A 182 -17.80 -18.78 0.49
N GLU A 183 -17.17 -18.20 -0.54
CA GLU A 183 -15.84 -17.58 -0.42
C GLU A 183 -15.90 -16.36 0.52
N LEU A 184 -16.87 -15.46 0.34
CA LEU A 184 -17.03 -14.29 1.21
C LEU A 184 -17.43 -14.69 2.62
N LYS A 185 -18.25 -15.73 2.80
CA LYS A 185 -18.55 -16.28 4.14
C LYS A 185 -17.27 -16.81 4.81
N SER A 186 -16.45 -17.56 4.09
CA SER A 186 -15.16 -18.06 4.59
C SER A 186 -14.26 -16.90 5.01
N ASN A 187 -14.09 -15.90 4.14
CA ASN A 187 -13.27 -14.71 4.42
C ASN A 187 -13.72 -14.00 5.70
N ILE A 188 -15.03 -13.79 5.89
CA ILE A 188 -15.57 -13.16 7.11
C ILE A 188 -15.31 -14.03 8.34
N MET A 189 -15.47 -15.35 8.24
CA MET A 189 -15.17 -16.26 9.35
C MET A 189 -13.70 -16.22 9.76
N GLU A 190 -12.76 -16.08 8.83
CA GLU A 190 -11.34 -15.91 9.16
C GLU A 190 -11.09 -14.69 10.03
N PHE A 191 -11.73 -13.55 9.73
CA PHE A 191 -11.62 -12.35 10.57
C PHE A 191 -12.26 -12.54 11.96
N MET A 192 -13.43 -13.19 12.04
CA MET A 192 -14.12 -13.41 13.32
C MET A 192 -13.37 -14.39 14.24
N ASN A 193 -12.68 -15.37 13.66
CA ASN A 193 -11.94 -16.39 14.39
C ASN A 193 -10.48 -16.01 14.66
N ALA A 194 -10.00 -14.89 14.09
CA ALA A 194 -8.65 -14.42 14.32
C ALA A 194 -8.47 -14.04 15.81
N PRO A 195 -7.45 -14.56 16.51
CA PRO A 195 -7.21 -14.25 17.91
C PRO A 195 -6.95 -12.76 18.11
N ILE A 196 -7.59 -12.19 19.14
CA ILE A 196 -7.37 -10.82 19.57
C ILE A 196 -6.14 -10.82 20.48
N GLY A 197 -4.96 -10.59 19.90
CA GLY A 197 -3.70 -10.54 20.65
C GLY A 197 -2.66 -9.71 19.91
N HIS A 198 -1.74 -9.09 20.66
CA HIS A 198 -0.62 -8.38 20.07
C HIS A 198 0.46 -9.38 19.65
N ASN A 199 0.99 -9.20 18.45
CA ASN A 199 2.17 -9.93 18.02
C ASN A 199 3.37 -9.42 18.82
N ASN A 200 4.14 -10.31 19.44
CA ASN A 200 5.35 -9.98 20.21
C ASN A 200 6.53 -9.63 19.28
N LEU A 201 6.32 -8.70 18.35
CA LEU A 201 7.38 -8.18 17.51
C LEU A 201 8.21 -7.17 18.30
N ASN A 202 9.52 -7.13 18.02
CA ASN A 202 10.36 -6.07 18.55
C ASN A 202 9.92 -4.73 17.96
N THR A 203 9.55 -3.79 18.82
CA THR A 203 9.13 -2.44 18.45
C THR A 203 10.32 -1.48 18.32
N GLU A 204 11.50 -1.86 18.83
CA GLU A 204 12.72 -1.06 18.68
C GLU A 204 13.13 -0.99 17.21
N SER A 205 13.23 0.24 16.72
CA SER A 205 13.68 0.52 15.36
C SER A 205 15.20 0.42 15.26
N HIS A 206 15.69 -0.13 14.16
CA HIS A 206 17.10 -0.09 13.83
C HIS A 206 17.55 1.38 13.70
N PRO A 207 18.70 1.81 14.28
CA PRO A 207 19.11 3.22 14.26
C PRO A 207 19.29 3.84 12.86
N GLN A 208 19.50 2.99 11.85
CA GLN A 208 19.62 3.38 10.44
C GLN A 208 18.35 3.11 9.62
N ALA A 209 17.24 2.76 10.26
CA ALA A 209 15.92 2.75 9.61
C ALA A 209 15.43 4.19 9.50
N ASN A 210 15.13 4.64 8.29
CA ASN A 210 14.58 5.96 8.03
C ASN A 210 13.08 5.86 7.72
N HIS A 211 12.25 6.50 8.55
CA HIS A 211 10.78 6.54 8.42
C HIS A 211 10.26 7.89 7.93
N ALA A 212 11.14 8.72 7.37
CA ALA A 212 10.78 9.98 6.73
C ALA A 212 11.09 9.91 5.23
N SER A 213 10.20 10.52 4.43
CA SER A 213 10.37 10.60 2.98
C SER A 213 11.64 11.36 2.62
N CYS A 214 12.45 10.79 1.73
CA CYS A 214 13.69 11.40 1.26
C CYS A 214 14.02 10.97 -0.17
N ILE A 215 14.97 11.69 -0.78
CA ILE A 215 15.55 11.31 -2.07
C ILE A 215 16.59 10.21 -1.83
N HIS A 216 16.49 9.11 -2.57
CA HIS A 216 17.45 8.02 -2.56
C HIS A 216 18.38 8.10 -3.77
N ASN A 217 19.67 8.27 -3.49
CA ASN A 217 20.71 8.34 -4.52
C ASN A 217 21.41 6.98 -4.65
N PHE A 218 20.74 6.00 -5.24
CA PHE A 218 21.40 4.76 -5.66
C PHE A 218 22.15 5.04 -6.98
N THR A 219 23.47 5.22 -6.93
CA THR A 219 24.28 5.66 -8.07
C THR A 219 24.33 4.63 -9.21
N SER A 220 24.52 5.13 -10.44
CA SER A 220 24.71 4.34 -11.67
C SER A 220 25.97 3.47 -11.72
N GLU A 221 26.86 3.58 -10.74
CA GLU A 221 28.03 2.71 -10.59
C GLU A 221 27.68 1.36 -9.96
N ASN A 222 26.48 1.22 -9.39
CA ASN A 222 25.95 -0.05 -8.87
C ASN A 222 25.21 -0.82 -9.97
N SER A 223 25.97 -1.21 -11.00
CA SER A 223 25.52 -1.89 -12.23
C SER A 223 24.45 -2.95 -11.98
N ASP A 224 24.56 -3.65 -10.87
CA ASP A 224 23.72 -4.73 -10.39
C ASP A 224 22.25 -4.39 -10.11
N VAL A 225 21.91 -3.15 -9.74
CA VAL A 225 20.51 -2.70 -9.56
C VAL A 225 19.92 -2.19 -10.90
N ILE A 226 20.79 -1.81 -11.83
CA ILE A 226 20.47 -1.00 -13.03
C ILE A 226 20.53 -1.81 -14.33
N VAL A 227 21.01 -3.06 -14.32
CA VAL A 227 21.27 -3.86 -15.55
C VAL A 227 20.11 -3.89 -16.56
N ASP A 228 18.88 -3.64 -16.13
CA ASP A 228 17.71 -3.73 -17.00
C ASP A 228 17.42 -2.46 -17.84
N VAL A 229 18.09 -1.33 -17.56
CA VAL A 229 17.81 -0.05 -18.25
C VAL A 229 18.36 -0.03 -19.69
N THR A 230 19.34 -0.87 -20.03
CA THR A 230 19.95 -0.88 -21.37
C THR A 230 19.34 -1.88 -22.35
N GLU A 231 18.65 -2.93 -21.87
CA GLU A 231 17.99 -3.90 -22.74
C GLU A 231 16.51 -3.56 -23.00
N ALA A 232 15.79 -3.03 -22.00
CA ALA A 232 14.36 -2.69 -22.15
C ALA A 232 14.11 -1.49 -23.09
N VAL A 233 15.07 -0.57 -23.26
CA VAL A 233 14.96 0.55 -24.21
C VAL A 233 15.12 0.08 -25.67
N ARG A 234 15.54 -1.17 -25.91
CA ARG A 234 15.64 -1.76 -27.26
C ARG A 234 14.45 -2.60 -27.67
N SER A 235 13.55 -2.97 -26.75
CA SER A 235 12.29 -3.62 -27.09
C SER A 235 11.14 -2.66 -26.80
N GLU A 236 10.52 -2.16 -27.86
CA GLU A 236 9.22 -1.48 -27.79
C GLU A 236 8.18 -2.41 -27.16
N ASP A 237 8.06 -2.42 -25.84
CA ASP A 237 6.92 -3.03 -25.16
C ASP A 237 6.20 -1.97 -24.33
N LEU A 238 5.54 -1.07 -25.07
CA LEU A 238 4.62 -0.06 -24.55
C LEU A 238 3.30 -0.67 -24.00
N SER A 239 3.22 -2.00 -23.84
CA SER A 239 2.03 -2.69 -23.33
C SER A 239 1.78 -2.37 -21.84
N ILE A 240 2.82 -2.11 -21.05
CA ILE A 240 2.74 -1.64 -19.65
C ILE A 240 2.07 -0.26 -19.48
N PHE A 241 1.82 0.48 -20.56
CA PHE A 241 1.16 1.80 -20.53
C PHE A 241 -0.27 1.79 -21.10
N ARG A 242 -0.83 0.63 -21.44
CA ARG A 242 -2.20 0.53 -21.94
C ARG A 242 -3.14 0.00 -20.85
N ILE A 243 -4.00 0.94 -20.42
CA ILE A 243 -5.19 0.89 -19.55
C ILE A 243 -5.80 -0.50 -19.36
#